data_AF-A0A197JE96-F1
#
_entry.id   AF-A0A197JE96-F1
#
_cell.length_a   1.000
_cell.length_b   1.000
_cell.length_c   1.000
_cell.angle_alpha   90.00
_cell.angle_beta   90.00
_cell.angle_gamma   90.00
#
_symmetry.space_group_name_H-M   'P 1'
#
loop_
_entity.id
_entity.type
_entity.pdbx_description
1 polymer ?
#
loop_
_entity_poly.entity_id
_entity_poly.type
_entity_poly.pdbx_seq_one_letter_code
_entity_poly.pdbx_strand_id
1 'polypeptide(L)'
;MLLIAFVWLIVTAMLAELGLGGVIWFKTLRMRSLFHTQWVGEWSDSLKVAFQDMVRYGQCCGYNDRASIVLQGACAAPNAFNLYPGCEEKVSTFADSYLRKLYTSLFGFTLVNVVCFISTVILIQARNDEERYIRIGRKEGRTYHNSI
;
A
#
# COMPACT_ATOMS: atom_id res chain seq x y z
N MET A 1 26.67 3.82 -17.82
CA MET A 1 25.46 4.67 -18.00
C MET A 1 24.18 3.93 -17.62
N LEU A 2 23.87 2.77 -18.22
CA LEU A 2 22.63 2.04 -17.92
C LEU A 2 22.46 1.63 -16.44
N LEU A 3 23.50 1.11 -15.79
CA LEU A 3 23.47 0.74 -14.36
C LEU A 3 23.20 1.95 -13.44
N ILE A 4 23.77 3.12 -13.76
CA ILE A 4 23.58 4.35 -12.98
C ILE A 4 22.13 4.83 -13.13
N ALA A 5 21.59 4.79 -14.35
CA ALA A 5 20.18 5.11 -14.59
C ALA A 5 19.25 4.15 -13.83
N PHE A 6 19.56 2.85 -13.81
CA PHE A 6 18.81 1.86 -13.05
C PHE A 6 18.80 2.15 -11.55
N VAL A 7 19.95 2.54 -10.97
CA VAL A 7 20.04 2.94 -9.56
C VAL A 7 19.12 4.13 -9.25
N TRP A 8 19.16 5.19 -10.08
CA TRP A 8 18.28 6.36 -9.89
C TRP A 8 16.80 6.01 -9.98
N LEU A 9 16.42 5.14 -10.93
CA LEU A 9 15.05 4.67 -11.07
C LEU A 9 14.59 3.86 -9.86
N ILE A 10 15.41 2.92 -9.36
CA ILE A 10 15.08 2.16 -8.15
C ILE A 10 14.93 3.07 -6.94
N VAL A 11 15.84 4.02 -6.75
CA VAL A 11 15.76 4.97 -5.61
C VAL A 11 14.47 5.77 -5.68
N THR A 12 14.09 6.26 -6.86
CA THR A 12 12.84 7.00 -7.06
C THR A 12 11.61 6.13 -6.79
N ALA A 13 11.63 4.87 -7.26
CA ALA A 13 10.56 3.92 -7.03
C ALA A 13 10.40 3.59 -5.53
N MET A 14 11.49 3.34 -4.82
CA MET A 14 11.48 3.08 -3.37
C MET A 14 10.88 4.27 -2.59
N LEU A 15 11.26 5.50 -2.93
CA LEU A 15 10.72 6.69 -2.28
C LEU A 15 9.22 6.84 -2.54
N ALA A 16 8.77 6.57 -3.77
CA ALA A 16 7.36 6.61 -4.13
C ALA A 16 6.54 5.54 -3.39
N GLU A 17 7.03 4.30 -3.32
CA GLU A 17 6.40 3.19 -2.60
C GLU A 17 6.30 3.47 -1.10
N LEU A 18 7.39 3.93 -0.47
CA LEU A 18 7.41 4.29 0.94
C LEU A 18 6.47 5.46 1.24
N GLY A 19 6.46 6.47 0.37
CA GLY A 19 5.55 7.61 0.50
C GLY A 19 4.08 7.17 0.40
N LEU A 20 3.73 6.40 -0.64
CA LEU A 20 2.37 5.92 -0.84
C LEU A 20 1.92 4.95 0.27
N GLY A 21 2.78 3.99 0.63
CA GLY A 21 2.55 3.04 1.71
C GLY A 21 2.37 3.76 3.05
N GLY A 22 3.21 4.76 3.33
CA GLY A 22 3.11 5.61 4.51
C GLY A 22 1.80 6.38 4.58
N VAL A 23 1.39 7.04 3.49
CA VAL A 23 0.09 7.76 3.43
C VAL A 23 -1.08 6.82 3.67
N ILE A 24 -1.09 5.64 3.05
CA ILE A 24 -2.15 4.64 3.24
C ILE A 24 -2.16 4.15 4.68
N TRP A 25 -1.00 3.87 5.26
CA TRP A 25 -0.85 3.44 6.64
C TRP A 25 -1.31 4.52 7.64
N PHE A 26 -1.01 5.80 7.40
CA PHE A 26 -1.57 6.87 8.24
C PHE A 26 -3.09 6.97 8.18
N LYS A 27 -3.69 6.67 7.01
CA LYS A 27 -5.16 6.62 6.89
C LYS A 27 -5.78 5.48 7.70
N THR A 28 -5.09 4.36 7.90
CA THR A 28 -5.62 3.27 8.74
C THR A 28 -5.69 3.68 10.22
N LEU A 29 -4.76 4.51 10.71
CA LEU A 29 -4.79 5.01 12.09
C LEU A 29 -5.98 5.94 12.37
N ARG A 30 -6.44 6.72 11.38
CA ARG A 30 -7.56 7.68 11.52
C ARG A 30 -8.86 7.20 10.85
N MET A 31 -8.94 5.90 10.59
CA MET A 31 -9.95 5.29 9.76
C MET A 31 -11.38 5.61 10.19
N ARG A 32 -11.68 5.47 11.49
CA ARG A 32 -13.04 5.69 12.04
C ARG A 32 -13.52 7.12 11.81
N SER A 33 -12.69 8.12 12.14
CA SER A 33 -13.07 9.52 11.92
C SER A 33 -13.22 9.86 10.43
N LEU A 34 -12.35 9.31 9.58
CA LEU A 34 -12.38 9.61 8.15
C LEU A 34 -13.66 9.03 7.51
N PHE A 35 -13.97 7.77 7.79
CA PHE A 35 -15.17 7.14 7.25
C PHE A 35 -16.47 7.70 7.82
N HIS A 36 -16.47 8.20 9.06
CA HIS A 36 -17.63 8.91 9.59
C HIS A 36 -17.96 10.14 8.73
N THR A 37 -16.96 10.99 8.44
CA THR A 37 -17.19 12.20 7.62
C THR A 37 -17.67 11.86 6.21
N GLN A 38 -17.11 10.80 5.61
CA GLN A 38 -17.50 10.32 4.29
C GLN A 38 -18.90 9.71 4.28
N TRP A 39 -19.28 8.96 5.32
CA TRP A 39 -20.62 8.40 5.46
C TRP A 39 -21.69 9.50 5.50
N VAL A 40 -21.46 10.58 6.26
CA VAL A 40 -22.45 11.65 6.41
C VAL A 40 -22.48 12.58 5.20
N GLY A 41 -21.33 12.90 4.60
CA GLY A 41 -21.23 13.93 3.55
C GLY A 41 -21.25 13.43 2.12
N GLU A 42 -20.51 12.34 1.82
CA GLU A 42 -20.12 12.00 0.44
C GLU A 42 -20.76 10.71 -0.08
N TRP A 43 -21.10 9.77 0.81
CA TRP A 43 -21.58 8.45 0.39
C TRP A 43 -23.04 8.50 -0.06
N SER A 44 -23.32 7.87 -1.21
CA SER A 44 -24.68 7.70 -1.70
C SER A 44 -25.48 6.74 -0.82
N ASP A 45 -26.80 6.93 -0.77
CA ASP A 45 -27.67 6.08 0.02
C ASP A 45 -27.65 4.62 -0.47
N SER A 46 -27.47 4.39 -1.77
CA SER A 46 -27.27 3.05 -2.33
C SER A 46 -26.03 2.33 -1.77
N LEU A 47 -24.93 3.05 -1.57
CA LEU A 47 -23.71 2.48 -0.99
C LEU A 47 -23.89 2.18 0.50
N LYS A 48 -24.58 3.06 1.23
CA LYS A 48 -24.91 2.85 2.64
C LYS A 48 -25.78 1.61 2.82
N VAL A 49 -26.81 1.44 1.98
CA VAL A 49 -27.68 0.26 1.99
C VAL A 49 -26.90 -1.01 1.67
N ALA A 50 -25.98 -0.96 0.70
CA ALA A 50 -25.12 -2.11 0.40
C ALA A 50 -24.27 -2.56 1.61
N PHE A 51 -23.79 -1.62 2.44
CA PHE A 51 -23.11 -1.95 3.69
C PHE A 51 -24.07 -2.46 4.78
N GLN A 52 -25.26 -1.89 4.90
CA GLN A 52 -26.29 -2.31 5.86
C GLN A 52 -26.77 -3.75 5.60
N ASP A 53 -26.89 -4.12 4.32
CA ASP A 53 -27.30 -5.45 3.87
C ASP A 53 -26.14 -6.46 3.79
N MET A 54 -24.92 -6.06 4.18
CA MET A 54 -23.72 -6.87 3.99
C MET A 54 -23.64 -8.04 4.99
N VAL A 55 -24.20 -9.19 4.62
CA VAL A 55 -24.23 -10.41 5.45
C VAL A 55 -22.82 -10.86 5.87
N ARG A 56 -21.81 -10.66 5.01
CA ARG A 56 -20.43 -11.13 5.25
C ARG A 56 -19.79 -10.55 6.52
N TYR A 57 -20.08 -9.30 6.86
CA TYR A 57 -19.54 -8.64 8.06
C TYR A 57 -20.60 -8.48 9.17
N GLY A 58 -21.82 -8.96 8.92
CA GLY A 58 -23.00 -8.81 9.77
C GLY A 58 -23.83 -7.59 9.37
N GLN A 59 -25.15 -7.76 9.42
CA GLN A 59 -26.09 -6.66 9.19
C GLN A 59 -25.89 -5.55 10.25
N CYS A 60 -25.95 -4.31 9.81
CA CYS A 60 -25.69 -3.14 10.64
C CYS A 60 -26.64 -2.00 10.29
N CYS A 61 -26.82 -1.03 11.19
CA CYS A 61 -27.76 0.06 10.99
C CYS A 61 -27.24 1.44 11.41
N GLY A 62 -27.17 2.37 10.45
CA GLY A 62 -26.55 3.69 10.67
C GLY A 62 -25.05 3.58 10.93
N TYR A 63 -24.34 4.71 11.04
CA TYR A 63 -22.91 4.66 11.33
C TYR A 63 -22.64 4.53 12.83
N ASN A 64 -22.99 5.56 13.60
CA ASN A 64 -22.90 5.63 15.06
C ASN A 64 -24.16 6.34 15.63
N ASP A 65 -24.64 7.38 14.93
CA ASP A 65 -25.83 8.13 15.33
C ASP A 65 -27.11 7.74 14.59
N ARG A 66 -28.25 7.95 15.27
CA ARG A 66 -29.59 7.77 14.69
C ARG A 66 -29.89 8.72 13.52
N ALA A 67 -29.22 9.88 13.48
CA ALA A 67 -29.38 10.86 12.39
C ALA A 67 -28.73 10.42 11.07
N SER A 68 -27.85 9.41 11.11
CA SER A 68 -27.11 8.90 9.94
C SER A 68 -27.76 7.65 9.30
N ILE A 69 -28.99 7.32 9.73
CA ILE A 69 -29.69 6.11 9.30
C ILE A 69 -30.39 6.36 7.96
N VAL A 70 -30.08 5.51 6.99
CA VAL A 70 -30.92 5.32 5.82
C VAL A 70 -31.91 4.20 6.14
N LEU A 71 -33.22 4.52 6.15
CA LEU A 71 -34.32 3.57 6.43
C LEU A 71 -34.62 2.69 5.21
N GLN A 72 -33.60 1.98 4.73
CA GLN A 72 -33.69 1.04 3.61
C GLN A 72 -32.86 -0.22 3.93
N GLY A 73 -33.09 -1.30 3.19
CA GLY A 73 -32.41 -2.59 3.42
C GLY A 73 -32.74 -3.19 4.80
N ALA A 74 -31.72 -3.69 5.50
CA ALA A 74 -31.80 -4.28 6.84
C ALA A 74 -32.36 -3.31 7.90
N CYS A 75 -32.32 -2.00 7.62
CA CYS A 75 -32.86 -0.93 8.46
C CYS A 75 -34.30 -0.51 8.11
N ALA A 76 -34.95 -1.16 7.17
CA ALA A 76 -36.32 -0.81 6.76
C ALA A 76 -37.37 -1.16 7.83
N ALA A 77 -37.10 -2.18 8.65
CA ALA A 77 -38.00 -2.57 9.72
C ALA A 77 -38.03 -1.50 10.82
N PRO A 78 -39.22 -1.17 11.36
CA PRO A 78 -39.27 -0.39 12.59
C PRO A 78 -38.43 -1.12 13.64
N ASN A 79 -37.71 -0.37 14.49
CA ASN A 79 -36.84 -0.89 15.56
C ASN A 79 -35.60 -1.71 15.11
N ALA A 80 -35.25 -1.76 13.82
CA ALA A 80 -34.01 -2.39 13.35
C ALA A 80 -32.73 -1.84 14.02
N PHE A 81 -32.72 -0.55 14.40
CA PHE A 81 -31.61 0.09 15.11
C PHE A 81 -31.33 -0.50 16.51
N ASN A 82 -32.32 -1.11 17.17
CA ASN A 82 -32.11 -1.78 18.45
C ASN A 82 -31.66 -3.23 18.28
N LEU A 83 -31.86 -3.79 17.08
CA LEU A 83 -31.54 -5.17 16.75
C LEU A 83 -30.12 -5.32 16.17
N TYR A 84 -29.68 -4.33 15.39
CA TYR A 84 -28.38 -4.33 14.72
C TYR A 84 -27.45 -3.25 15.27
N PRO A 85 -26.16 -3.54 15.43
CA PRO A 85 -25.17 -2.55 15.84
C PRO A 85 -24.91 -1.52 14.72
N GLY A 86 -24.24 -0.41 15.07
CA GLY A 86 -23.77 0.58 14.10
C GLY A 86 -22.76 -0.01 13.10
N CYS A 87 -22.79 0.50 11.87
CA CYS A 87 -21.91 0.10 10.78
C CYS A 87 -20.46 0.59 10.94
N GLU A 88 -20.15 1.46 11.90
CA GLU A 88 -18.79 1.99 12.13
C GLU A 88 -17.72 0.88 12.18
N GLU A 89 -17.92 -0.11 13.06
CA GLU A 89 -16.95 -1.20 13.24
C GLU A 89 -16.85 -2.08 11.99
N LYS A 90 -17.98 -2.31 11.31
CA LYS A 90 -18.04 -3.17 10.12
C LYS A 90 -17.34 -2.52 8.93
N VAL A 91 -17.63 -1.25 8.69
CA VAL A 91 -16.96 -0.42 7.67
C VAL A 91 -15.48 -0.33 7.97
N SER A 92 -15.10 -0.06 9.22
CA SER A 92 -13.70 0.00 9.63
C SER A 92 -12.98 -1.33 9.41
N THR A 93 -13.61 -2.47 9.74
CA THR A 93 -13.00 -3.79 9.56
C THR A 93 -12.81 -4.13 8.08
N PHE A 94 -13.81 -3.83 7.24
CA PHE A 94 -13.72 -4.02 5.80
C PHE A 94 -12.59 -3.18 5.20
N ALA A 95 -12.57 -1.87 5.49
CA ALA A 95 -11.59 -0.96 4.94
C ALA A 95 -10.18 -1.27 5.46
N ASP A 96 -10.03 -1.63 6.73
CA ASP A 96 -8.73 -2.00 7.30
C ASP A 96 -8.17 -3.29 6.69
N SER A 97 -9.00 -4.31 6.44
CA SER A 97 -8.59 -5.51 5.72
C SER A 97 -8.08 -5.21 4.31
N TYR A 98 -8.74 -4.27 3.61
CA TYR A 98 -8.33 -3.87 2.26
C TYR A 98 -7.05 -3.04 2.27
N LEU A 99 -6.99 -1.97 3.07
CA LEU A 99 -5.83 -1.08 3.15
C LEU A 99 -4.59 -1.82 3.68
N ARG A 100 -4.77 -2.79 4.57
CA ARG A 100 -3.69 -3.65 5.07
C ARG A 100 -3.01 -4.47 4.00
N LYS A 101 -3.77 -5.03 3.07
CA LYS A 101 -3.18 -5.74 1.92
C LYS A 101 -2.39 -4.79 1.03
N LEU A 102 -2.91 -3.58 0.80
CA LEU A 102 -2.23 -2.58 -0.02
C LEU A 102 -0.91 -2.11 0.57
N TYR A 103 -0.91 -1.58 1.81
CA TYR A 103 0.33 -1.06 2.40
C TYR A 103 1.36 -2.17 2.62
N THR A 104 0.93 -3.39 2.99
CA THR A 104 1.84 -4.52 3.20
C THR A 104 2.48 -4.95 1.89
N SER A 105 1.72 -4.98 0.80
CA SER A 105 2.24 -5.25 -0.55
C SER A 105 3.28 -4.22 -0.97
N LEU A 106 2.98 -2.92 -0.78
CA LEU A 106 3.90 -1.83 -1.11
C LEU A 106 5.22 -1.92 -0.33
N PHE A 107 5.16 -2.12 0.99
CA PHE A 107 6.36 -2.30 1.80
C PHE A 107 7.12 -3.59 1.44
N GLY A 108 6.41 -4.64 1.00
CA GLY A 108 7.00 -5.85 0.45
C GLY A 108 7.80 -5.59 -0.83
N PHE A 109 7.24 -4.83 -1.78
CA PHE A 109 7.97 -4.42 -3.00
C PHE A 109 9.18 -3.55 -2.69
N THR A 110 9.09 -2.67 -1.69
CA THR A 110 10.23 -1.88 -1.25
C THR A 110 11.39 -2.77 -0.76
N LEU A 111 11.11 -3.86 -0.06
CA LEU A 111 12.16 -4.82 0.34
C LEU A 111 12.85 -5.46 -0.88
N VAL A 112 12.08 -5.85 -1.90
CA VAL A 112 12.63 -6.38 -3.16
C VAL A 112 13.52 -5.33 -3.85
N ASN A 113 13.07 -4.08 -3.88
CA ASN A 113 13.84 -2.97 -4.46
C ASN A 113 15.17 -2.73 -3.71
N VAL A 114 15.20 -2.89 -2.39
CA VAL A 114 16.45 -2.82 -1.60
C VAL A 114 17.43 -3.92 -2.00
N VAL A 115 16.96 -5.15 -2.19
CA VAL A 115 17.82 -6.26 -2.63
C VAL A 115 18.37 -6.01 -4.04
N CYS A 116 17.53 -5.55 -4.97
CA CYS A 116 17.96 -5.16 -6.32
C CYS A 116 18.97 -4.01 -6.30
N PHE A 117 18.77 -3.01 -5.44
CA PHE A 117 19.69 -1.90 -5.25
C PHE A 117 21.08 -2.38 -4.80
N ILE A 118 21.14 -3.18 -3.74
CA ILE A 118 22.40 -3.73 -3.22
C ILE A 118 23.11 -4.56 -4.30
N SER A 119 22.36 -5.42 -5.00
CA SER A 119 22.89 -6.28 -6.07
C SER A 119 23.49 -5.44 -7.20
N THR A 120 22.85 -4.33 -7.56
CA THR A 120 23.34 -3.39 -8.58
C THR A 120 24.61 -2.68 -8.14
N VAL A 121 24.67 -2.23 -6.88
CA VAL A 121 25.86 -1.56 -6.33
C VAL A 121 27.06 -2.52 -6.33
N ILE A 122 26.85 -3.77 -5.93
CA ILE A 122 27.89 -4.81 -5.98
C ILE A 122 28.36 -5.04 -7.43
N LEU A 123 27.44 -5.11 -8.40
CA LEU A 123 27.80 -5.25 -9.82
C LEU A 123 28.60 -4.05 -10.36
N ILE A 124 28.24 -2.81 -9.97
CA ILE A 124 28.99 -1.61 -10.36
C ILE A 124 30.41 -1.67 -9.79
N GLN A 125 30.55 -2.06 -8.52
CA GLN A 125 31.85 -2.18 -7.87
C GLN A 125 32.72 -3.25 -8.56
N ALA A 126 32.16 -4.43 -8.83
CA ALA A 126 32.88 -5.51 -9.50
C ALA A 126 33.40 -5.11 -10.90
N ARG A 127 32.58 -4.40 -11.68
CA ARG A 127 32.99 -3.86 -12.98
C ARG A 127 34.11 -2.82 -12.87
N ASN A 128 34.01 -1.91 -11.90
CA ASN A 128 35.03 -0.89 -11.68
C ASN A 128 36.37 -1.51 -11.25
N ASP A 129 36.32 -2.58 -10.44
CA ASP A 129 37.50 -3.32 -10.01
C ASP A 129 38.14 -4.06 -11.19
N GLU A 130 37.35 -4.74 -12.03
CA GLU A 130 37.82 -5.38 -13.26
C GLU A 130 38.52 -4.38 -14.20
N GLU A 131 37.89 -3.24 -14.49
CA GLU A 131 38.49 -2.18 -15.31
C GLU A 131 39.79 -1.63 -14.69
N ARG A 132 39.86 -1.56 -13.36
CA ARG A 132 41.08 -1.16 -12.65
C ARG A 132 42.19 -2.20 -12.80
N TYR A 133 41.89 -3.50 -12.67
CA TYR A 133 42.87 -4.56 -12.85
C TYR A 133 43.40 -4.62 -14.28
N ILE A 134 42.53 -4.44 -15.29
CA ILE A 134 42.93 -4.34 -16.70
C ILE A 134 43.89 -3.16 -16.91
N ARG A 135 43.61 -2.00 -16.30
CA ARG A 135 44.49 -0.81 -16.38
C ARG A 135 45.87 -1.04 -15.74
N ILE A 136 45.94 -1.73 -14.61
CA ILE A 136 47.22 -2.06 -13.93
C ILE A 136 47.99 -3.06 -14.78
N GLY A 137 47.32 -4.11 -15.25
CA GLY A 137 47.88 -5.11 -16.13
C GLY A 137 48.56 -4.55 -17.38
N ARG A 138 47.91 -3.59 -18.03
CA ARG A 138 48.46 -2.90 -19.21
C ARG A 138 49.73 -2.09 -18.91
N LYS A 139 49.86 -1.54 -17.69
CA LYS A 139 51.06 -0.80 -17.28
C LYS A 139 52.26 -1.71 -17.01
N GLU A 140 52.01 -2.93 -16.57
CA GLU A 140 53.04 -3.93 -16.24
C GLU A 140 53.44 -4.81 -17.43
N GLY A 141 52.93 -4.52 -18.64
CA GLY A 141 53.23 -5.30 -19.84
C GLY A 141 52.57 -6.68 -19.89
N ARG A 142 51.62 -6.97 -19.00
CA ARG A 142 50.84 -8.22 -19.03
C ARG A 142 49.70 -8.11 -20.05
N THR A 143 49.77 -8.89 -21.12
CA THR A 143 48.69 -9.06 -22.10
C THR A 143 47.65 -10.05 -21.56
N TYR A 144 46.49 -9.56 -21.15
CA TYR A 144 45.36 -10.41 -20.79
C TYR A 144 44.68 -10.88 -22.07
N HIS A 145 44.77 -12.18 -22.38
CA HIS A 145 43.97 -12.78 -23.44
C HIS A 145 42.57 -13.01 -22.88
N ASN A 146 41.57 -12.33 -23.45
CA ASN A 146 40.16 -12.42 -23.07
C ASN A 146 39.73 -13.88 -22.90
N SER A 147 39.51 -14.30 -21.66
CA SER A 147 38.77 -15.53 -21.34
C SER A 147 37.36 -15.08 -21.06
N ILE A 148 36.48 -15.39 -22.02
CA ILE A 148 35.04 -15.17 -22.01
C ILE A 148 34.43 -15.83 -20.76
#